data_AF-A0A954S3B5-F1
#
_entry.id   AF-A0A954S3B5-F1
#
_cell.length_a   1.000
_cell.length_b   1.000
_cell.length_c   1.000
_cell.angle_alpha   90.00
_cell.angle_beta   90.00
_cell.angle_gamma   90.00
#
_symmetry.space_group_name_H-M   'P 1'
#
loop_
_entity.id
_entity.type
_entity.pdbx_description
1 polymer ?
#
loop_
_entity_poly.entity_id
_entity_poly.type
_entity_poly.pdbx_seq_one_letter_code
_entity_poly.pdbx_strand_id
1 'polypeptide(L)'
;MHETLKNALYRQGGGSPVKIAEDDLVVHDTEYQTACATVVLLDMSGSMMRYGKYAQAKRVALALQSLVRGKYQGDFLQVVGFYTYATPLSERELLYSAP
;
A
#
# COMPACT_ATOMS: atom_id res chain seq x y z
N MET A 1 -2.06 -16.76 19.08
CA MET A 1 -2.10 -17.93 20.01
C MET A 1 -2.12 -17.51 21.47
N HIS A 2 -1.40 -16.45 21.88
CA HIS A 2 -1.42 -15.96 23.27
C HIS A 2 -2.82 -15.56 23.75
N GLU A 3 -3.64 -14.91 22.92
CA GLU A 3 -5.00 -14.49 23.32
C GLU A 3 -5.97 -15.66 23.44
N THR A 4 -5.90 -16.64 22.54
CA THR A 4 -6.69 -17.88 22.63
C THR A 4 -6.48 -18.59 23.98
N LEU A 5 -5.21 -18.75 24.37
CA LEU A 5 -4.84 -19.41 25.62
C LEU A 5 -5.26 -18.59 26.84
N LYS A 6 -5.16 -17.25 26.75
CA LYS A 6 -5.63 -16.32 27.78
C LYS A 6 -7.14 -16.44 27.99
N ASN A 7 -7.93 -16.47 26.91
CA ASN A 7 -9.39 -16.62 26.99
C ASN A 7 -9.78 -17.95 27.63
N ALA A 8 -9.15 -19.05 27.21
CA ALA A 8 -9.40 -20.38 27.77
C ALA A 8 -9.10 -20.44 29.29
N LEU A 9 -7.96 -19.85 29.71
CA LEU A 9 -7.59 -19.78 31.13
C LEU A 9 -8.55 -18.92 31.95
N TYR A 10 -9.00 -17.79 31.39
CA TYR A 10 -9.92 -16.89 32.06
C TYR A 10 -11.31 -17.52 32.25
N ARG A 11 -11.83 -18.19 31.22
CA ARG A 11 -13.10 -18.92 31.31
C ARG A 11 -13.04 -20.08 32.29
N GLN A 12 -11.94 -20.85 32.26
CA GLN A 12 -11.78 -22.02 33.13
C GLN A 12 -11.53 -21.64 34.60
N GLY A 13 -11.03 -20.44 34.87
CA GLY A 13 -10.63 -20.02 36.22
C GLY A 13 -9.28 -20.63 36.67
N GLY A 14 -8.44 -21.06 35.72
CA GLY A 14 -7.14 -21.68 35.99
C GLY A 14 -7.16 -23.21 36.13
N GLY A 15 -5.99 -23.79 36.45
CA GLY A 15 -5.79 -25.24 36.58
C GLY A 15 -5.24 -25.92 35.32
N SER A 16 -4.81 -27.17 35.48
CA SER A 16 -4.26 -28.02 34.43
C SER A 16 -4.99 -29.37 34.42
N PRO A 17 -5.36 -29.93 33.25
CA PRO A 17 -5.10 -29.41 31.91
C PRO A 17 -6.05 -28.27 31.50
N VAL A 18 -5.57 -27.40 30.60
CA VAL A 18 -6.36 -26.30 30.02
C VAL A 18 -7.27 -26.86 28.93
N LYS A 19 -8.57 -26.61 29.03
CA LYS A 19 -9.57 -26.98 28.02
C LYS A 19 -9.85 -25.78 27.13
N ILE A 20 -9.58 -25.91 25.85
CA ILE A 20 -9.91 -24.90 24.83
C ILE A 20 -11.28 -25.24 24.25
N ALA A 21 -12.17 -24.26 24.13
CA ALA A 21 -13.43 -24.37 23.40
C ALA A 21 -13.44 -23.39 22.22
N GLU A 22 -14.41 -23.54 21.33
CA GLU A 22 -14.54 -22.71 20.12
C GLU A 22 -14.58 -21.21 20.43
N ASP A 23 -15.27 -20.83 21.52
CA ASP A 23 -15.38 -19.44 21.98
C ASP A 23 -14.05 -18.81 22.42
N ASP A 24 -13.00 -19.61 22.68
CA ASP A 24 -11.68 -19.08 23.02
C ASP A 24 -10.86 -18.73 21.78
N LEU A 25 -11.21 -19.28 20.61
CA LEU A 25 -10.40 -19.18 19.41
C LEU A 25 -10.38 -17.73 18.89
N VAL A 26 -9.27 -17.05 19.13
CA VAL A 26 -8.99 -15.75 18.51
C VAL A 26 -8.32 -15.96 17.16
N VAL A 27 -8.95 -15.44 16.11
CA VAL A 27 -8.35 -15.33 14.77
C VAL A 27 -7.36 -14.18 14.81
N HIS A 28 -6.07 -14.50 14.61
CA HIS A 28 -5.07 -13.48 14.33
C HIS A 28 -4.94 -13.35 12.82
N ASP A 29 -5.44 -12.25 12.28
CA ASP A 29 -5.12 -11.85 10.92
C ASP A 29 -3.63 -11.54 10.85
N THR A 30 -2.87 -12.48 10.30
CA THR A 30 -1.46 -12.27 10.01
C THR A 30 -1.39 -11.71 8.59
N GLU A 31 -1.39 -10.38 8.46
CA GLU A 31 -1.09 -9.74 7.18
C GLU A 31 0.36 -10.08 6.81
N TYR A 32 0.55 -11.00 5.86
CA TYR A 32 1.82 -11.16 5.17
C TYR A 32 2.05 -9.91 4.32
N GLN A 33 2.71 -8.89 4.88
CA GLN A 33 3.17 -7.73 4.11
C GLN A 33 4.37 -8.14 3.26
N THR A 34 4.11 -8.68 2.06
CA THR A 34 5.14 -8.80 1.04
C THR A 34 5.47 -7.39 0.54
N ALA A 35 6.71 -6.96 0.72
CA ALA A 35 7.18 -5.69 0.16
C ALA A 35 7.08 -5.73 -1.37
N CYS A 36 6.42 -4.72 -1.95
CA CYS A 36 6.29 -4.57 -3.39
C CYS A 36 7.14 -3.38 -3.90
N ALA A 37 7.80 -3.57 -5.05
CA ALA A 37 8.44 -2.48 -5.78
C ALA A 37 7.62 -2.17 -7.04
N THR A 38 6.98 -1.01 -7.06
CA THR A 38 6.12 -0.55 -8.15
C THR A 38 6.75 0.64 -8.87
N VAL A 39 6.76 0.60 -10.20
CA VAL A 39 7.17 1.73 -11.05
C VAL A 39 6.02 2.16 -11.93
N VAL A 40 5.66 3.44 -11.86
CA VAL A 40 4.60 4.04 -12.69
C VAL A 40 5.24 4.83 -13.81
N LEU A 41 5.00 4.41 -15.04
CA LEU A 41 5.44 5.13 -16.24
C LEU A 41 4.35 6.13 -16.64
N LEU A 42 4.71 7.42 -16.64
CA LEU A 42 3.82 8.52 -17.01
C LEU A 42 4.18 9.05 -18.40
N ASP A 43 3.29 8.86 -19.37
CA ASP A 43 3.45 9.37 -20.74
C ASP A 43 3.45 10.91 -20.75
N MET A 44 4.49 11.49 -21.33
CA MET A 44 4.72 12.92 -21.51
C MET A 44 4.88 13.27 -23.00
N SER A 45 4.31 12.48 -23.89
CA SER A 45 4.30 12.78 -25.32
C SER A 45 3.43 13.99 -25.64
N GLY A 46 3.66 14.64 -26.79
CA GLY A 46 2.83 15.77 -27.23
C GLY A 46 1.33 15.47 -27.37
N SER A 47 0.95 14.18 -27.44
CA SER A 47 -0.46 13.77 -27.45
C SER A 47 -1.15 13.98 -26.10
N MET A 48 -0.39 13.99 -25.00
CA MET A 48 -0.87 14.12 -23.62
C MET A 48 -1.28 15.55 -23.26
N MET A 49 -0.80 16.55 -24.02
CA MET A 49 -1.34 17.93 -23.93
C MET A 49 -2.81 18.01 -24.33
N ARG A 50 -3.29 17.12 -25.19
CA ARG A 50 -4.64 17.21 -25.74
C ARG A 50 -5.67 16.81 -24.69
N TYR A 51 -6.76 17.58 -24.63
CA TYR A 51 -7.92 17.28 -23.79
C TYR A 51 -7.59 17.13 -22.28
N GLY A 52 -6.49 17.72 -21.81
CA GLY A 52 -6.06 17.63 -20.42
C GLY A 52 -5.67 16.22 -19.95
N LYS A 53 -5.37 15.29 -20.88
CA LYS A 53 -4.97 13.91 -20.56
C LYS A 53 -3.85 13.85 -19.53
N TYR A 54 -2.82 14.67 -19.72
CA TYR A 54 -1.71 14.73 -18.77
C TYR A 54 -2.15 15.15 -17.37
N ALA A 55 -2.98 16.17 -17.25
CA ALA A 55 -3.46 16.64 -15.95
C ALA A 55 -4.25 15.54 -15.21
N GLN A 56 -5.05 14.76 -15.95
CA GLN A 56 -5.77 13.62 -15.38
C GLN A 56 -4.82 12.50 -14.95
N ALA A 57 -3.86 12.12 -15.80
CA ALA A 57 -2.88 11.09 -15.49
C ALA A 57 -2.00 11.49 -14.28
N LYS A 58 -1.53 12.74 -14.22
CA LYS A 58 -0.80 13.32 -13.09
C LYS A 58 -1.60 13.24 -11.79
N ARG A 59 -2.89 13.58 -11.83
CA ARG A 59 -3.77 13.49 -10.66
C ARG A 59 -3.90 12.06 -10.15
N VAL A 60 -4.04 11.08 -11.04
CA VAL A 60 -4.09 9.66 -10.68
C VAL A 60 -2.75 9.20 -10.10
N ALA A 61 -1.62 9.60 -10.69
CA ALA A 61 -0.29 9.27 -10.17
C ALA A 61 -0.07 9.80 -8.75
N LEU A 62 -0.46 11.06 -8.48
CA LEU A 62 -0.40 11.66 -7.15
C LEU A 62 -1.32 10.95 -6.14
N ALA A 63 -2.53 10.58 -6.55
CA ALA A 63 -3.47 9.84 -5.71
C ALA A 63 -2.93 8.45 -5.36
N LEU A 64 -2.35 7.74 -6.34
CA LEU A 64 -1.70 6.44 -6.12
C LEU A 64 -0.52 6.56 -5.16
N GLN A 65 0.30 7.60 -5.31
CA GLN A 65 1.44 7.84 -4.42
C GLN A 65 1.00 8.10 -2.97
N SER A 66 -0.08 8.86 -2.79
CA SER A 66 -0.68 9.10 -1.48
C SER A 66 -1.28 7.81 -0.88
N LEU A 67 -1.95 7.00 -1.70
CA LEU A 67 -2.51 5.71 -1.27
C LEU A 67 -1.43 4.74 -0.82
N VAL A 68 -0.37 4.58 -1.63
CA VAL A 68 0.74 3.66 -1.32
C VAL A 68 1.46 4.09 -0.05
N ARG A 69 1.81 5.38 0.07
CA ARG A 69 2.44 5.89 1.29
C ARG A 69 1.56 5.77 2.54
N GLY A 70 0.24 5.93 2.39
CA GLY A 70 -0.69 5.85 3.52
C GLY A 70 -0.93 4.42 3.99
N LYS A 71 -1.12 3.48 3.05
CA LYS A 71 -1.56 2.11 3.34
C LYS A 71 -0.45 1.06 3.30
N TYR A 72 0.60 1.29 2.54
CA TYR A 72 1.68 0.34 2.26
C TYR A 72 3.05 1.00 2.53
N GLN A 73 3.29 1.40 3.78
CA GLN A 73 4.48 2.19 4.16
C GLN A 73 5.83 1.50 3.87
N GLY A 74 5.85 0.17 3.78
CA GLY A 74 7.03 -0.62 3.44
C GLY A 74 7.27 -0.81 1.93
N ASP A 75 6.34 -0.37 1.08
CA ASP A 75 6.44 -0.55 -0.37
C ASP A 75 7.23 0.57 -1.04
N PHE A 76 7.93 0.20 -2.11
CA PHE A 76 8.64 1.14 -2.97
C PHE A 76 7.74 1.56 -4.13
N LEU A 77 7.60 2.87 -4.33
CA LEU A 77 6.90 3.45 -5.49
C LEU A 77 7.75 4.55 -6.12
N GLN A 78 8.00 4.43 -7.43
CA GLN A 78 8.67 5.45 -8.23
C GLN A 78 7.81 5.84 -9.44
N VAL A 79 7.61 7.13 -9.64
CA VAL A 79 7.02 7.66 -10.88
C VAL A 79 8.15 8.03 -11.83
N VAL A 80 8.02 7.65 -13.09
CA VAL A 80 9.00 7.93 -14.16
C VAL A 80 8.23 8.58 -15.31
N GLY A 81 8.56 9.83 -15.61
CA GLY A 81 8.05 10.51 -16.80
C GLY A 81 8.80 10.02 -18.04
N PHE A 82 8.09 9.76 -19.14
CA PHE A 82 8.74 9.33 -20.37
C PHE A 82 8.19 10.03 -21.63
N TYR A 83 9.11 10.42 -22.50
CA TYR A 83 8.87 10.86 -23.87
C TYR A 83 10.04 10.37 -24.76
N THR A 84 10.96 11.26 -25.15
CA THR A 84 12.24 10.91 -25.79
C THR A 84 13.16 10.18 -24.83
N TYR A 85 13.14 10.57 -23.55
CA TYR A 85 13.91 9.94 -22.48
C TYR A 85 12.99 9.61 -21.31
N ALA A 86 13.41 8.66 -20.50
CA ALA A 86 12.76 8.31 -19.23
C ALA A 86 13.53 8.97 -18.08
N THR A 87 12.84 9.66 -17.19
CA THR A 87 13.47 10.31 -16.04
C THR A 87 12.62 10.09 -14.79
N PRO A 88 13.22 9.61 -13.68
CA PRO A 88 12.52 9.53 -12.41
C PRO A 88 12.02 10.91 -12.00
N LEU A 89 10.76 11.00 -11.60
CA LEU A 89 10.17 12.21 -11.08
C LEU A 89 10.06 12.09 -9.56
N SER A 90 10.67 13.03 -8.84
CA SER A 90 10.35 13.24 -7.43
C SER A 90 8.91 13.73 -7.28
N GLU A 91 8.36 13.66 -6.07
CA GLU A 91 7.01 14.15 -5.79
C GLU A 91 6.84 15.63 -6.15
N ARG A 92 7.87 16.44 -5.90
CA ARG A 92 7.89 17.85 -6.27
C ARG A 92 7.90 18.03 -7.78
N GLU A 93 8.76 17.29 -8.49
CA GLU A 93 8.81 17.35 -9.95
C GLU A 93 7.50 16.89 -10.58
N LEU A 94 6.89 15.82 -10.06
CA LEU A 94 5.57 15.34 -10.49
C LEU A 94 4.47 16.39 -10.21
N LEU A 95 4.55 17.19 -9.16
CA LEU A 95 3.56 18.25 -8.91
C LEU A 95 3.66 19.36 -9.96
N TYR A 96 4.89 19.79 -10.26
CA TYR A 96 5.17 20.90 -11.18
C TYR A 96 5.34 20.49 -12.64
N SER A 97 5.28 19.20 -12.94
CA SER A 97 5.47 18.70 -14.30
C SER A 97 4.32 19.11 -15.22
N ALA A 98 4.70 19.28 -16.49
CA ALA A 98 3.86 19.49 -17.66
C ALA A 98 4.35 18.51 -18.75
N PRO A 99 3.45 18.06 -19.65
CA PRO A 99 3.81 17.12 -20.71
C PRO A 99 4.74 17.77 -21.74
#